data_AF-B6BN70-F1
#
_entry.id   AF-B6BN70-F1
#
_cell.length_a   1.000
_cell.length_b   1.000
_cell.length_c   1.000
_cell.angle_alpha   90.00
_cell.angle_beta   90.00
_cell.angle_gamma   90.00
#
_symmetry.space_group_name_H-M   'P 1'
#
loop_
_entity.id
_entity.type
_entity.pdbx_description
1 polymer ?
#
loop_
_entity_poly.entity_id
_entity_poly.type
_entity_poly.pdbx_seq_one_letter_code
_entity_poly.pdbx_strand_id
1 'polypeptide(L)' 'MDTNLVMEGFKFMALGMGTVFLFLIILIVMMNVMSAVLHKFFPEPQASLEPSVDTKNNKKIIAAISAAISHHRQG' A
#
# COMPACT_ATOMS: atom_id res chain seq x y z
N MET A 1 -27.20 -16.13 -47.68
CA MET A 1 -26.12 -15.13 -47.90
C MET A 1 -25.86 -14.31 -46.63
N ASP A 2 -26.35 -14.77 -45.47
CA ASP A 2 -26.51 -13.95 -44.25
C ASP A 2 -25.52 -14.28 -43.15
N THR A 3 -24.89 -15.46 -43.22
CA THR A 3 -23.84 -15.90 -42.29
C THR A 3 -22.61 -15.01 -42.35
N ASN A 4 -22.34 -14.37 -43.49
CA ASN A 4 -21.20 -13.48 -43.67
C ASN A 4 -21.36 -12.20 -42.85
N LEU A 5 -22.56 -11.60 -42.84
CA LEU A 5 -22.86 -10.38 -42.07
C LEU A 5 -22.80 -10.62 -40.56
N VAL A 6 -23.32 -11.75 -40.08
CA VAL A 6 -23.26 -12.11 -38.66
C VAL A 6 -21.81 -12.36 -38.23
N MET A 7 -21.02 -13.05 -39.05
CA MET A 7 -19.59 -13.28 -38.80
C MET A 7 -18.81 -11.96 -38.79
N GLU A 8 -19.12 -11.05 -39.71
CA GLU A 8 -18.48 -9.75 -39.82
C GLU A 8 -18.85 -8.83 -38.64
N GLY A 9 -20.11 -8.85 -38.20
CA GLY A 9 -20.56 -8.17 -36.97
C GLY A 9 -19.84 -8.69 -35.72
N PHE A 10 -19.64 -10.01 -35.61
CA PHE A 10 -18.87 -10.60 -34.52
C PHE A 10 -17.41 -10.14 -34.55
N LYS A 11 -16.82 -10.03 -35.75
CA LYS A 11 -15.46 -9.51 -35.93
C LYS A 11 -15.35 -8.07 -35.44
N PHE A 12 -16.32 -7.22 -35.76
CA PHE A 12 -16.36 -5.84 -35.26
C PHE A 12 -16.59 -5.75 -33.75
N MET A 13 -17.44 -6.62 -33.18
CA MET A 13 -17.62 -6.70 -31.72
C MET A 13 -16.31 -7.06 -31.01
N ALA A 14 -15.60 -8.08 -31.51
CA ALA A 14 -14.31 -8.49 -30.97
C ALA A 14 -13.26 -7.36 -31.09
N LEU A 15 -13.22 -6.66 -32.23
CA LEU A 15 -12.32 -5.52 -32.42
C LEU A 15 -12.65 -4.35 -31.50
N GLY A 16 -13.93 -3.99 -31.35
CA GLY A 16 -14.37 -2.90 -30.48
C GLY A 16 -14.11 -3.19 -29.01
N MET A 17 -14.49 -4.40 -28.55
CA MET A 17 -14.22 -4.81 -27.16
C MET A 17 -12.72 -4.95 -26.89
N GLY A 18 -11.96 -5.48 -27.85
CA GLY A 18 -10.51 -5.64 -27.75
C GLY A 18 -9.77 -4.31 -27.64
N THR A 19 -10.14 -3.32 -28.46
CA THR A 19 -9.53 -1.98 -28.42
C THR A 19 -9.83 -1.24 -27.13
N VAL A 20 -11.07 -1.30 -26.64
CA VAL A 20 -11.43 -0.72 -25.32
C VAL A 20 -10.65 -1.40 -24.20
N PHE A 21 -10.56 -2.73 -24.21
CA PHE A 21 -9.79 -3.46 -23.21
C PHE A 21 -8.31 -3.09 -23.23
N LEU A 22 -7.71 -3.00 -24.43
CA LEU A 22 -6.32 -2.58 -24.59
C LEU A 22 -6.09 -1.16 -24.05
N PHE A 23 -7.02 -0.25 -24.32
CA PHE A 23 -6.98 1.12 -23.82
C PHE A 23 -7.03 1.16 -22.29
N LEU A 24 -7.92 0.38 -21.67
CA LEU A 24 -7.99 0.27 -20.21
C LEU A 24 -6.71 -0.31 -19.61
N ILE A 25 -6.10 -1.33 -20.22
CA ILE A 25 -4.79 -1.86 -19.79
C ILE A 25 -3.74 -0.75 -19.80
N ILE A 26 -3.67 0.02 -20.89
CA ILE A 26 -2.70 1.11 -21.00
C ILE A 26 -2.93 2.16 -19.90
N LEU A 27 -4.19 2.52 -19.62
CA LEU A 27 -4.52 3.43 -18.53
C LEU A 27 -4.10 2.88 -17.15
N ILE A 28 -4.35 1.60 -16.89
CA ILE A 28 -3.93 0.95 -15.64
C ILE A 28 -2.40 0.96 -15.52
N VAL A 29 -1.68 0.62 -16.59
CA VAL A 29 -0.21 0.67 -16.61
C VAL A 29 0.28 2.08 -16.32
N MET A 30 -0.30 3.09 -16.96
CA MET A 30 0.08 4.49 -16.75
C MET A 30 -0.18 4.94 -15.30
N MET A 31 -1.30 4.51 -14.71
CA MET A 31 -1.61 4.76 -13.29
C MET A 31 -0.60 4.09 -12.35
N ASN A 32 -0.19 2.85 -12.66
CA ASN A 32 0.85 2.14 -11.91
C ASN A 32 2.22 2.82 -12.03
N VAL A 33 2.58 3.29 -13.22
CA VAL A 33 3.81 4.07 -13.43
C VAL A 33 3.77 5.33 -12.59
N MET A 34 2.66 6.06 -12.60
CA MET A 34 2.49 7.25 -11.76
C MET A 34 2.63 6.90 -10.27
N SER A 35 2.01 5.82 -9.80
CA SER A 35 2.15 5.33 -8.42
C SER A 35 3.62 5.00 -8.08
N ALA A 36 4.33 4.29 -8.95
CA ALA A 36 5.73 3.93 -8.74
C ALA A 36 6.67 5.15 -8.76
N VAL A 37 6.41 6.12 -9.64
CA VAL A 37 7.13 7.39 -9.70
C VAL A 37 6.89 8.17 -8.41
N LEU A 38 5.64 8.29 -7.95
CA LEU A 38 5.32 8.95 -6.68
C LEU A 38 6.06 8.29 -5.52
N HIS A 39 5.97 6.97 -5.35
CA HIS A 39 6.68 6.25 -4.28
C HIS A 39 8.21 6.39 -4.34
N LYS A 40 8.80 6.52 -5.53
CA LYS A 40 10.25 6.61 -5.72
C LYS A 40 10.80 8.02 -5.54
N PHE A 41 10.11 9.04 -6.04
CA PHE A 41 10.58 10.44 -6.01
C PHE A 41 10.04 11.22 -4.80
N PHE A 42 8.86 10.84 -4.29
CA PHE A 42 8.28 11.33 -3.06
C PHE A 42 7.94 10.13 -2.16
N PRO A 43 8.95 9.42 -1.63
CA PRO A 43 8.71 8.42 -0.62
C PRO A 43 8.00 9.12 0.54
N GLU A 44 6.70 8.87 0.69
CA GLU A 44 6.01 9.22 1.91
C GLU A 44 6.78 8.52 3.04
N PRO A 45 7.17 9.24 4.11
CA PRO A 45 7.69 8.60 5.29
C PRO A 45 6.61 7.62 5.72
N GLN A 46 6.81 6.32 5.43
CA GLN A 46 5.97 5.29 6.01
C GLN A 46 6.08 5.54 7.50
N ALA A 47 4.97 5.97 8.12
CA ALA A 47 4.90 6.06 9.56
C ALA A 47 5.31 4.66 10.03
N SER A 48 6.52 4.57 10.57
CA SER A 48 7.05 3.33 11.09
C SER A 48 6.04 2.90 12.13
N LEU A 49 5.22 1.90 11.79
CA LEU A 49 4.53 1.07 12.77
C LEU A 49 5.58 0.14 13.40
N GLU A 50 6.76 0.67 13.72
CA GLU A 50 7.50 0.13 14.83
C GLU A 50 6.55 0.24 16.02
N PRO A 51 6.25 -0.86 16.74
CA PRO A 51 5.73 -0.70 18.07
C PRO A 51 6.74 0.22 18.76
N SER A 52 6.30 1.42 19.15
CA SER A 52 7.06 2.26 20.05
C SER A 52 7.18 1.45 21.33
N VAL A 53 8.19 0.58 21.40
CA VAL A 53 8.61 -0.04 22.63
C VAL A 53 9.22 1.11 23.39
N ASP A 54 8.36 1.76 24.16
CA ASP A 54 8.65 2.92 24.97
C ASP A 54 9.64 2.53 26.08
N THR A 55 10.88 2.36 25.66
CA THR A 55 11.99 1.93 26.51
C THR A 55 12.30 3.03 27.54
N LYS A 56 11.94 4.29 27.22
CA LYS A 56 12.00 5.41 28.16
C LYS A 56 11.02 5.23 29.32
N ASN A 57 9.77 4.88 29.05
CA ASN A 57 8.79 4.61 30.10
C ASN A 57 9.18 3.38 30.93
N ASN A 58 9.66 2.32 30.30
CA ASN A 58 10.17 1.14 31.02
C ASN A 58 11.34 1.50 31.96
N LYS A 59 12.32 2.28 31.49
CA LYS A 59 13.45 2.73 32.33
C LYS A 59 12.99 3.60 33.51
N LYS A 60 12.00 4.47 33.30
CA LYS A 60 11.41 5.31 34.35
C LYS A 60 10.65 4.47 35.40
N ILE A 61 9.89 3.47 34.95
CA ILE A 61 9.16 2.54 35.83
C ILE A 61 10.15 1.71 36.66
N ILE A 62 11.20 1.18 36.03
CA ILE A 62 12.25 0.40 36.72
C ILE A 62 12.98 1.29 37.76
N ALA A 63 13.28 2.54 37.42
CA ALA A 63 13.90 3.49 38.36
C ALA A 63 12.99 3.80 39.54
N ALA A 64 11.69 3.99 39.31
CA ALA A 64 10.71 4.24 40.37
C ALA A 64 10.56 3.02 41.32
N ILE A 65 10.48 1.81 40.76
CA ILE A 65 10.40 0.57 41.55
C ILE A 65 11.68 0.37 42.36
N SER A 66 12.86 0.58 41.76
CA SER A 66 14.14 0.48 42.47
C SER A 66 14.25 1.49 43.61
N ALA A 67 13.79 2.72 43.40
CA ALA A 67 13.77 3.75 44.44
C ALA A 67 12.82 3.38 45.58
N ALA A 68 11.63 2.86 45.27
CA ALA A 68 10.67 2.40 46.27
C ALA A 68 11.22 1.24 47.11
N ILE A 69 11.86 0.25 46.49
CA ILE A 69 12.47 -0.89 47.20
C ILE A 69 13.64 -0.43 48.08
N SER A 70 14.50 0.46 47.57
CA SER A 70 15.61 1.00 48.36
C SER A 70 15.10 1.80 49.57
N HIS A 71 14.05 2.58 49.39
CA HIS A 71 13.43 3.36 50.45
C HIS A 71 12.73 2.47 51.50
N HIS A 72 12.14 1.35 51.08
CA HIS A 72 11.55 0.36 51.99
C HIS A 72 12.59 -0.43 52.80
N ARG A 73 13.81 -0.61 52.27
CA ARG A 73 14.90 -1.32 52.97
C ARG A 73 15.75 -0.43 53.88
N GLN A 74 15.62 0.90 53.75
CA GLN A 74 16.36 1.88 54.55
C GLN A 74 15.52 2.46 55.71
N GLY A 75 14.23 2.11 55.80
CA GLY A 75 13.38 2.31 56.98
C GLY A 75 13.19 0.99 57.71
#